data_AF-A0A449AZD7-F1
#
_entry.id   AF-A0A449AZD7-F1
#
_cell.length_a   1.000
_cell.length_b   1.000
_cell.length_c   1.000
_cell.angle_alpha   90.00
_cell.angle_beta   90.00
_cell.angle_gamma   90.00
#
_symmetry.space_group_name_H-M   'P 1'
#
loop_
_entity.id
_entity.type
_entity.pdbx_description
1 polymer ?
#
loop_
_entity_poly.entity_id
_entity_poly.type
_entity_poly.pdbx_seq_one_letter_code
_entity_poly.pdbx_strand_id
1 'polypeptide(L)'
;MEFNSFWNKYLILPTQNYFKAVYARLKSDWKQILIDYLILLSVFTLFVLIDQLTKTFLFHHGGNPWKDSESSLETIRPYQKAYGGNLHTNWLIDLRFIWHRGVTFLPENVNIPFIQVLSIFLILVVFLKPILIFHRSSYLLILLGILAAGAFGNALDRFIFNGFVKDLFYSGWFENWLQKPLGTFNFADFIIFTSVILIIIRSIFSAFLVVDWKNKRLKVKSEEKESDK
;
A
#
# COMPACT_ATOMS: atom_id res chain seq x y z
N MET A 1 -18.29 -19.66 -27.03
CA MET A 1 -18.21 -18.21 -27.29
C MET A 1 -19.14 -17.46 -26.30
N GLU A 2 -18.98 -17.66 -24.99
CA GLU A 2 -19.90 -17.12 -23.95
C GLU A 2 -19.23 -16.12 -22.99
N PHE A 3 -18.02 -15.65 -23.29
CA PHE A 3 -17.28 -14.73 -22.40
C PHE A 3 -17.90 -13.32 -22.34
N ASN A 4 -18.78 -12.96 -23.29
CA ASN A 4 -19.37 -11.63 -23.41
C ASN A 4 -20.60 -11.38 -22.52
N SER A 5 -21.36 -12.42 -22.13
CA SER A 5 -22.60 -12.20 -21.37
C SER A 5 -22.36 -11.89 -19.88
N PHE A 6 -21.24 -12.38 -19.34
CA PHE A 6 -20.87 -12.15 -17.94
C PHE A 6 -20.49 -10.69 -17.69
N TRP A 7 -19.68 -10.10 -18.57
CA TRP A 7 -19.25 -8.71 -18.43
C TRP A 7 -20.41 -7.73 -18.64
N ASN A 8 -21.30 -7.95 -19.62
CA ASN A 8 -22.45 -7.08 -19.85
C ASN A 8 -23.44 -6.99 -18.67
N LYS A 9 -23.52 -8.02 -17.83
CA LYS A 9 -24.41 -8.01 -16.66
C LYS A 9 -23.86 -7.22 -15.47
N TYR A 10 -22.54 -7.04 -15.38
CA TYR A 10 -21.88 -6.39 -14.23
C TYR A 10 -21.21 -5.05 -14.58
N LEU A 11 -20.91 -4.77 -15.86
CA LEU A 11 -20.34 -3.49 -16.30
C LEU A 11 -21.37 -2.37 -16.49
N ILE A 12 -22.66 -2.70 -16.57
CA ILE A 12 -23.71 -1.71 -16.83
C ILE A 12 -24.82 -1.86 -15.79
N LEU A 13 -24.50 -1.58 -14.52
CA LEU A 13 -25.53 -1.00 -13.67
C LEU A 13 -25.72 0.43 -14.18
N PRO A 14 -26.95 0.87 -14.54
CA PRO A 14 -27.19 2.26 -14.89
C PRO A 14 -26.60 3.14 -13.77
N THR A 15 -25.78 4.13 -14.12
CA THR A 15 -25.11 5.01 -13.14
C THR A 15 -26.09 5.62 -12.14
N GLN A 16 -27.34 5.85 -12.56
CA GLN A 16 -28.45 6.29 -11.70
C GLN A 16 -28.78 5.31 -10.56
N ASN A 17 -28.61 4.01 -10.76
CA ASN A 17 -28.84 3.00 -9.73
C ASN A 17 -27.68 2.94 -8.72
N TYR A 18 -26.47 3.29 -9.14
CA TYR A 18 -25.31 3.32 -8.23
C TYR A 18 -25.43 4.44 -7.19
N PHE A 19 -25.70 5.67 -7.63
CA PHE A 19 -25.89 6.80 -6.70
C PHE A 19 -27.07 6.56 -5.75
N LYS A 20 -28.18 6.01 -6.25
CA LYS A 20 -29.31 5.62 -5.41
C LYS A 20 -28.91 4.56 -4.37
N ALA A 21 -28.11 3.56 -4.74
CA ALA A 21 -27.62 2.55 -3.82
C ALA A 21 -26.68 3.12 -2.75
N VAL A 22 -25.74 3.99 -3.14
CA VAL A 22 -24.84 4.68 -2.20
C VAL A 22 -25.65 5.56 -1.24
N TYR A 23 -26.60 6.34 -1.76
CA TYR A 23 -27.46 7.18 -0.94
C TYR A 23 -28.31 6.36 0.04
N ALA A 24 -28.93 5.27 -0.44
CA ALA A 24 -29.71 4.37 0.40
C ALA A 24 -28.86 3.79 1.53
N ARG A 25 -27.63 3.37 1.23
CA ARG A 25 -26.68 2.86 2.21
C ARG A 25 -26.22 3.92 3.21
N LEU A 26 -25.90 5.12 2.75
CA LEU A 26 -25.56 6.24 3.63
C LEU A 26 -26.68 6.52 4.64
N LYS A 27 -27.94 6.28 4.26
CA LYS A 27 -29.10 6.45 5.16
C LYS A 27 -29.32 5.24 6.07
N SER A 28 -29.26 4.01 5.55
CA SER A 28 -29.58 2.79 6.30
C SER A 28 -28.44 2.35 7.24
N ASP A 29 -27.19 2.48 6.79
CA ASP A 29 -26.04 1.83 7.39
C ASP A 29 -25.02 2.83 7.96
N TRP A 30 -25.42 4.07 8.24
CA TRP A 30 -24.52 5.16 8.63
C TRP A 30 -23.65 4.82 9.85
N LYS A 31 -24.19 4.08 10.83
CA LYS A 31 -23.43 3.63 12.02
C LYS A 31 -22.29 2.69 11.63
N GLN A 32 -22.55 1.80 10.68
CA GLN A 32 -21.54 0.86 10.21
C GLN A 32 -20.46 1.59 9.41
N ILE A 33 -20.86 2.53 8.55
CA ILE A 33 -19.91 3.38 7.82
C ILE A 33 -19.02 4.16 8.80
N LEU A 34 -19.60 4.70 9.88
CA LEU A 34 -18.84 5.38 10.93
C LEU A 34 -17.83 4.45 11.61
N ILE A 35 -18.23 3.23 11.97
CA ILE A 35 -17.31 2.23 12.55
C ILE A 35 -16.19 1.88 11.58
N ASP A 36 -16.52 1.69 10.29
CA ASP A 36 -15.56 1.38 9.24
C ASP A 36 -14.53 2.53 9.08
N TYR A 37 -14.99 3.78 9.15
CA TYR A 37 -14.10 4.95 9.18
C TYR A 37 -13.24 4.99 10.44
N LEU A 38 -13.79 4.69 11.62
CA LEU A 38 -13.02 4.66 12.86
C LEU A 38 -11.90 3.62 12.80
N ILE A 39 -12.17 2.42 12.26
CA ILE A 39 -11.15 1.39 12.05
C ILE A 39 -10.08 1.90 11.07
N LEU A 40 -10.49 2.41 9.91
CA LEU A 40 -9.59 2.89 8.88
C LEU A 40 -8.68 4.02 9.40
N LEU A 41 -9.27 5.05 10.03
CA LEU A 41 -8.57 6.22 10.56
C LEU A 41 -7.64 5.87 11.73
N SER A 42 -8.06 4.94 12.60
CA SER A 42 -7.23 4.52 13.74
C SER A 42 -5.97 3.80 13.25
N VAL A 43 -6.13 2.86 12.31
CA VAL A 43 -4.99 2.16 11.70
C VAL A 43 -4.13 3.13 10.91
N PHE A 44 -4.74 3.98 10.09
CA PHE A 44 -4.02 4.99 9.31
C PHE A 44 -3.14 5.87 10.21
N THR A 45 -3.75 6.46 11.24
CA THR A 45 -3.07 7.38 12.16
C THR A 45 -1.94 6.68 12.91
N LEU A 46 -2.18 5.47 13.43
CA LEU A 46 -1.17 4.69 14.13
C LEU A 46 0.07 4.46 13.26
N PHE A 47 -0.10 4.00 12.03
CA PHE A 47 1.03 3.67 11.16
C PHE A 47 1.74 4.91 10.61
N VAL A 48 1.03 6.01 10.35
CA VAL A 48 1.66 7.31 10.03
C VAL A 48 2.51 7.79 11.21
N LEU A 49 2.01 7.68 12.43
CA LEU A 49 2.77 8.06 13.63
C LEU A 49 4.04 7.21 13.77
N ILE A 50 3.95 5.89 13.61
CA ILE A 50 5.14 5.03 13.69
C ILE A 50 6.18 5.43 12.63
N ASP A 51 5.77 5.65 11.37
CA ASP A 51 6.68 6.08 10.30
C ASP A 51 7.37 7.41 10.64
N GLN A 52 6.59 8.42 10.99
CA GLN A 52 7.09 9.77 11.23
C GLN A 52 7.92 9.88 12.51
N LEU A 53 7.55 9.16 13.58
CA LEU A 53 8.36 9.09 14.80
C LEU A 53 9.69 8.37 14.54
N THR A 54 9.68 7.26 13.78
CA THR A 54 10.92 6.56 13.39
C THR A 54 11.84 7.49 12.61
N LYS A 55 11.31 8.22 11.63
CA LYS A 55 12.04 9.21 10.82
C LYS A 55 12.46 10.46 11.60
N THR A 56 11.82 10.76 12.72
CA THR A 56 12.15 11.93 13.55
C THR A 56 13.24 11.58 14.56
N PHE A 57 13.15 10.42 15.21
CA PHE A 57 14.08 10.04 16.28
C PHE A 57 15.30 9.28 15.80
N LEU A 58 15.21 8.53 14.70
CA LEU A 58 16.34 7.73 14.22
C LEU A 58 17.15 8.43 13.14
N PHE A 59 16.51 9.26 12.29
CA PHE A 59 17.18 9.84 11.13
C PHE A 59 18.17 10.93 11.52
N HIS A 60 19.46 10.62 11.40
CA HIS A 60 20.55 11.55 11.62
C HIS A 60 21.40 11.66 10.35
N HIS A 61 21.17 12.72 9.57
CA HIS A 61 21.97 13.03 8.38
C HIS A 61 22.49 14.46 8.48
N GLY A 62 23.78 14.67 8.20
CA GLY A 62 24.40 16.00 8.25
C GLY A 62 23.98 16.97 7.15
N GLY A 63 23.12 16.52 6.21
CA GLY A 63 22.72 17.28 5.03
C GLY A 63 21.29 17.81 5.16
N ASN A 64 21.07 19.06 4.76
CA ASN A 64 19.79 19.73 4.75
C ASN A 64 19.24 19.84 3.31
N PRO A 65 18.12 19.17 2.98
CA PRO A 65 17.56 19.14 1.62
C PRO A 65 17.08 20.51 1.11
N TRP A 66 17.01 21.52 1.99
CA TRP A 66 16.66 22.90 1.64
C TRP A 66 17.87 23.77 1.31
N LYS A 67 19.08 23.37 1.70
CA LYS A 67 20.30 24.19 1.58
C LYS A 67 21.38 23.55 0.74
N ASP A 68 21.42 22.23 0.74
CA ASP A 68 22.50 21.47 0.14
C ASP A 68 22.18 21.13 -1.32
N SER A 69 23.20 21.15 -2.17
CA SER A 69 23.03 20.73 -3.56
C SER A 69 22.66 19.26 -3.62
N GLU A 70 21.84 18.87 -4.58
CA GLU A 70 21.40 17.47 -4.76
C GLU A 70 22.57 16.48 -4.81
N SER A 71 23.73 16.90 -5.35
CA SER A 71 24.97 16.12 -5.40
C SER A 71 25.62 15.84 -4.04
N SER A 72 25.25 16.58 -2.99
CA SER A 72 25.77 16.42 -1.62
C SER A 72 24.83 15.62 -0.71
N LEU A 73 23.63 15.31 -1.20
CA LEU A 73 22.70 14.38 -0.57
C LEU A 73 22.98 12.99 -1.18
N GLU A 74 23.30 11.99 -0.36
CA GLU A 74 23.57 10.64 -0.88
C GLU A 74 22.31 10.12 -1.60
N THR A 75 22.39 9.92 -2.92
CA THR A 75 21.27 9.43 -3.74
C THR A 75 21.27 7.91 -3.77
N ILE A 76 20.14 7.29 -3.38
CA ILE A 76 19.69 5.87 -3.51
C ILE A 76 20.67 4.76 -3.07
N ARG A 77 21.94 4.85 -3.45
CA ARG A 77 23.06 3.97 -3.11
C ARG A 77 24.17 4.82 -2.48
N PRO A 78 24.49 4.64 -1.20
CA PRO A 78 25.53 5.43 -0.56
C PRO A 78 26.87 5.15 -1.24
N TYR A 79 27.55 6.20 -1.69
CA TYR A 79 28.88 6.07 -2.30
C TYR A 79 29.94 5.68 -1.24
N GLN A 80 29.72 6.06 0.02
CA GLN A 80 30.68 5.88 1.13
C GLN A 80 30.44 4.63 1.99
N LYS A 81 29.26 4.00 1.93
CA LYS A 81 28.96 2.71 2.59
C LYS A 81 28.86 1.58 1.55
N ALA A 82 29.81 1.56 0.62
CA ALA A 82 29.92 0.50 -0.36
C ALA A 82 30.06 -0.87 0.33
N TYR A 83 29.40 -1.85 -0.26
CA TYR A 83 29.58 -3.27 0.00
C TYR A 83 31.06 -3.60 0.31
N GLY A 84 31.33 -4.24 1.46
CA GLY A 84 32.69 -4.64 1.85
C GLY A 84 33.53 -3.58 2.60
N GLY A 85 32.97 -2.42 2.93
CA GLY A 85 33.63 -1.46 3.83
C GLY A 85 33.54 -1.85 5.31
N ASN A 86 34.41 -1.27 6.16
CA ASN A 86 34.48 -1.57 7.60
C ASN A 86 33.20 -1.26 8.42
N LEU A 87 32.23 -0.56 7.83
CA LEU A 87 30.94 -0.20 8.43
C LEU A 87 29.79 -1.09 7.92
N HIS A 88 30.08 -2.09 7.09
CA HIS A 88 29.08 -2.98 6.52
C HIS A 88 28.86 -4.19 7.45
N THR A 89 27.64 -4.35 7.96
CA THR A 89 27.33 -5.40 8.94
C THR A 89 26.64 -6.61 8.30
N ASN A 90 26.70 -7.77 8.98
CA ASN A 90 25.99 -8.99 8.57
C ASN A 90 24.55 -9.07 9.12
N TRP A 91 24.02 -8.00 9.69
CA TRP A 91 22.67 -8.01 10.26
C TRP A 91 21.60 -7.99 9.17
N LEU A 92 20.46 -8.63 9.45
CA LEU A 92 19.31 -8.64 8.56
C LEU A 92 18.71 -7.25 8.38
N ILE A 93 18.77 -6.41 9.42
CA ILE A 93 18.30 -5.03 9.41
C ILE A 93 19.37 -4.17 10.08
N ASP A 94 19.82 -3.13 9.39
CA ASP A 94 20.78 -2.15 9.87
C ASP A 94 20.38 -0.73 9.43
N LEU A 95 21.02 0.29 10.00
CA LEU A 95 20.67 1.70 9.82
C LEU A 95 21.63 2.41 8.86
N ARG A 96 21.03 3.11 7.90
CA ARG A 96 21.70 3.92 6.89
C ARG A 96 20.80 5.09 6.53
N PHE A 97 21.23 6.29 6.84
CA PHE A 97 20.42 7.50 6.66
C PHE A 97 20.67 8.09 5.28
N ILE A 98 19.64 8.11 4.43
CA ILE A 98 19.71 8.58 3.06
C ILE A 98 18.53 9.51 2.76
N TRP A 99 18.84 10.61 2.06
CA TRP A 99 17.82 11.45 1.45
C TRP A 99 17.49 10.93 0.06
N HIS A 100 16.34 10.30 -0.08
CA HIS A 100 15.95 9.67 -1.32
C HIS A 100 15.05 10.57 -2.16
N ARG A 101 15.55 10.98 -3.33
CA ARG A 101 14.77 11.69 -4.36
C ARG A 101 14.30 10.72 -5.45
N GLY A 102 13.30 9.90 -5.13
CA GLY A 102 12.86 8.86 -6.07
C GLY A 102 11.84 7.88 -5.50
N VAL A 103 11.75 6.72 -6.16
CA VAL A 103 11.01 5.54 -5.72
C VAL A 103 11.96 4.36 -5.83
N THR A 104 12.05 3.54 -4.79
CA THR A 104 13.10 2.53 -4.59
C THR A 104 13.20 1.50 -5.72
N PHE A 105 12.11 1.31 -6.49
CA PHE A 105 12.00 0.31 -7.55
C PHE A 105 11.87 0.90 -8.96
N LEU A 106 11.87 2.23 -9.14
CA LEU A 106 11.69 2.87 -10.44
C LEU A 106 12.98 3.56 -10.92
N PRO A 107 13.11 3.85 -12.23
CA PRO A 107 14.26 4.58 -12.76
C PRO A 107 14.43 5.96 -12.10
N GLU A 108 15.65 6.48 -12.06
CA GLU A 108 15.99 7.76 -11.39
C GLU A 108 15.26 8.97 -12.00
N ASN A 109 14.78 8.87 -13.24
CA ASN A 109 14.11 9.95 -13.97
C ASN A 109 12.59 10.04 -13.73
N VAL A 110 12.05 9.44 -12.66
CA VAL A 110 10.60 9.50 -12.44
C VAL A 110 10.20 10.89 -11.95
N ASN A 111 9.14 11.42 -12.56
CA ASN A 111 8.54 12.69 -12.20
C ASN A 111 7.97 12.64 -10.75
N ILE A 112 8.69 13.27 -9.80
CA ILE A 112 8.31 13.29 -8.38
C ILE A 112 6.91 13.86 -8.14
N PRO A 113 6.52 15.01 -8.72
CA PRO A 113 5.14 15.50 -8.67
C PRO A 113 4.10 14.45 -9.09
N PHE A 114 4.37 13.68 -10.16
CA PHE A 114 3.46 12.63 -10.60
C PHE A 114 3.28 11.53 -9.55
N ILE A 115 4.35 11.08 -8.90
CA ILE A 115 4.28 10.08 -7.81
C ILE A 115 3.47 10.62 -6.62
N GLN A 116 3.66 11.90 -6.28
CA GLN A 116 2.89 12.54 -5.20
C GLN A 116 1.40 12.58 -5.54
N VAL A 117 1.03 13.01 -6.75
CA VAL A 117 -0.37 13.03 -7.21
C VAL A 117 -0.97 11.63 -7.17
N LEU A 118 -0.23 10.62 -7.62
CA LEU A 118 -0.69 9.22 -7.59
C LEU A 118 -0.91 8.74 -6.14
N SER A 119 -0.02 9.11 -5.21
CA SER A 119 -0.14 8.76 -3.79
C SER A 119 -1.37 9.41 -3.16
N ILE A 120 -1.61 10.70 -3.41
CA ILE A 120 -2.81 11.41 -2.94
C ILE A 120 -4.08 10.80 -3.54
N PHE A 121 -4.07 10.50 -4.84
CA PHE A 121 -5.19 9.84 -5.50
C PHE A 121 -5.50 8.47 -4.87
N LEU A 122 -4.48 7.66 -4.60
CA LEU A 122 -4.64 6.37 -3.92
C LEU A 122 -5.25 6.52 -2.52
N ILE A 123 -4.79 7.51 -1.74
CA ILE A 123 -5.35 7.80 -0.41
C ILE A 123 -6.83 8.18 -0.53
N LEU A 124 -7.20 9.05 -1.48
CA LEU A 124 -8.60 9.42 -1.71
C LEU A 124 -9.47 8.21 -2.05
N VAL A 125 -9.01 7.33 -2.94
CA VAL A 125 -9.71 6.10 -3.30
C VAL A 125 -9.90 5.18 -2.08
N VAL A 126 -8.86 5.05 -1.24
CA VAL A 126 -8.95 4.27 0.01
C VAL A 126 -9.97 4.89 0.98
N PHE A 127 -9.99 6.21 1.13
CA PHE A 127 -10.89 6.90 2.06
C PHE A 127 -12.34 6.90 1.59
N LEU A 128 -12.61 6.74 0.30
CA LEU A 128 -13.96 6.50 -0.21
C LEU A 128 -14.46 5.08 0.10
N LYS A 129 -13.56 4.14 0.40
CA LYS A 129 -13.88 2.71 0.49
C LYS A 129 -14.98 2.36 1.51
N PRO A 130 -15.04 2.91 2.74
CA PRO A 130 -16.12 2.63 3.68
C PRO A 130 -17.52 2.87 3.09
N ILE A 131 -17.67 3.90 2.26
CA ILE A 131 -18.94 4.26 1.59
C ILE A 131 -19.27 3.30 0.45
N LEU A 132 -18.26 2.80 -0.27
CA LEU A 132 -18.44 2.01 -1.50
C LEU A 132 -18.52 0.48 -1.29
N ILE A 133 -18.09 -0.08 -0.15
CA ILE A 133 -18.14 -1.53 0.11
C ILE A 133 -19.47 -1.98 0.72
N PHE A 134 -20.32 -2.67 -0.02
CA PHE A 134 -21.56 -3.27 0.52
C PHE A 134 -21.34 -4.53 1.40
N HIS A 135 -20.18 -5.20 1.28
CA HIS A 135 -19.86 -6.41 2.07
C HIS A 135 -18.71 -6.19 3.06
N ARG A 136 -19.03 -6.26 4.35
CA ARG A 136 -18.09 -5.98 5.44
C ARG A 136 -16.85 -6.87 5.36
N SER A 137 -15.68 -6.24 5.41
CA SER A 137 -14.41 -6.91 5.62
C SER A 137 -13.50 -5.96 6.41
N SER A 138 -13.63 -5.96 7.73
CA SER A 138 -12.81 -5.12 8.62
C SER A 138 -11.31 -5.37 8.40
N TYR A 139 -10.93 -6.62 8.09
CA TYR A 139 -9.57 -6.98 7.68
C TYR A 139 -9.09 -6.21 6.43
N LEU A 140 -9.93 -6.07 5.40
CA LEU A 140 -9.57 -5.27 4.21
C LEU A 140 -9.40 -3.80 4.57
N LEU A 141 -10.24 -3.24 5.44
CA LEU A 141 -10.10 -1.86 5.88
C LEU A 141 -8.81 -1.63 6.66
N ILE A 142 -8.40 -2.59 7.48
CA ILE A 142 -7.09 -2.55 8.17
C ILE A 142 -5.96 -2.52 7.12
N LEU A 143 -5.95 -3.45 6.16
CA LEU A 143 -4.91 -3.49 5.12
C LEU A 143 -4.87 -2.22 4.26
N LEU A 144 -6.03 -1.66 3.92
CA LEU A 144 -6.11 -0.40 3.18
C LEU A 144 -5.66 0.80 4.03
N GLY A 145 -5.94 0.80 5.34
CA GLY A 145 -5.45 1.81 6.27
C GLY A 145 -3.94 1.81 6.37
N ILE A 146 -3.31 0.63 6.47
CA ILE A 146 -1.85 0.47 6.47
C ILE A 146 -1.25 0.94 5.13
N LEU A 147 -1.85 0.53 4.01
CA LEU A 147 -1.41 0.94 2.67
C LEU A 147 -1.47 2.47 2.48
N ALA A 148 -2.59 3.10 2.88
CA ALA A 148 -2.75 4.54 2.81
C ALA A 148 -1.79 5.27 3.76
N ALA A 149 -1.52 4.72 4.95
CA ALA A 149 -0.57 5.29 5.90
C ALA A 149 0.84 5.36 5.32
N GLY A 150 1.33 4.28 4.72
CA GLY A 150 2.65 4.28 4.09
C GLY A 150 2.72 5.23 2.88
N ALA A 151 1.69 5.21 2.02
CA ALA A 151 1.62 6.14 0.88
C ALA A 151 1.62 7.60 1.36
N PHE A 152 0.89 7.91 2.43
CA PHE A 152 0.83 9.24 3.02
C PHE A 152 2.14 9.64 3.69
N GLY A 153 2.77 8.78 4.50
CA GLY A 153 4.04 9.09 5.17
C GLY A 153 5.14 9.47 4.17
N ASN A 154 5.25 8.72 3.08
CA ASN A 154 6.18 9.03 2.00
C ASN A 154 5.77 10.27 1.17
N ALA A 155 4.47 10.55 1.00
CA ALA A 155 4.03 11.78 0.33
C ALA A 155 4.29 13.01 1.21
N LEU A 156 4.03 12.91 2.51
CA LEU A 156 4.22 13.94 3.52
C LEU A 156 5.69 14.37 3.57
N ASP A 157 6.62 13.42 3.65
CA ASP A 157 8.05 13.72 3.58
C ASP A 157 8.39 14.52 2.33
N ARG A 158 7.89 14.12 1.16
CA ARG A 158 8.16 14.84 -0.10
C ARG A 158 7.60 16.27 -0.09
N PHE A 159 6.48 16.52 0.59
CA PHE A 159 5.97 17.88 0.77
C PHE A 159 6.84 18.70 1.73
N ILE A 160 7.31 18.09 2.82
CA ILE A 160 8.09 18.77 3.87
C ILE A 160 9.57 18.94 3.49
N PHE A 161 10.11 18.07 2.65
CA PHE A 161 11.54 18.00 2.34
C PHE A 161 11.81 18.15 0.83
N ASN A 162 11.07 19.03 0.15
CA ASN A 162 11.34 19.42 -1.25
C ASN A 162 11.50 18.24 -2.24
N GLY A 163 10.62 17.24 -2.14
CA GLY A 163 10.60 16.06 -2.99
C GLY A 163 11.46 14.88 -2.51
N PHE A 164 12.12 15.01 -1.35
CA PHE A 164 12.90 13.92 -0.75
C PHE A 164 12.11 13.12 0.29
N VAL A 165 12.54 11.88 0.50
CA VAL A 165 12.04 10.96 1.53
C VAL A 165 13.22 10.52 2.41
N LYS A 166 12.96 10.36 3.72
CA LYS A 166 13.95 9.85 4.66
C LYS A 166 13.98 8.32 4.63
N ASP A 167 15.03 7.75 4.06
CA ASP A 167 15.27 6.31 4.10
C ASP A 167 16.32 5.98 5.15
N LEU A 168 16.09 4.90 5.90
CA LEU A 168 16.84 4.65 7.13
C LEU A 168 17.21 3.17 7.35
N PHE A 169 16.49 2.23 6.76
CA PHE A 169 16.76 0.80 6.91
C PHE A 169 17.40 0.21 5.65
N TYR A 170 18.36 -0.68 5.83
CA TYR A 170 18.86 -1.55 4.78
C TYR A 170 19.16 -2.94 5.34
N SER A 171 19.39 -3.92 4.46
CA SER A 171 19.78 -5.26 4.88
C SER A 171 21.22 -5.56 4.47
N GLY A 172 22.13 -5.54 5.43
CA GLY A 172 23.54 -5.87 5.21
C GLY A 172 23.72 -7.33 4.79
N TRP A 173 22.97 -8.25 5.39
CA TRP A 173 22.96 -9.66 5.00
C TRP A 173 22.59 -9.88 3.51
N PHE A 174 21.52 -9.24 3.03
CA PHE A 174 21.11 -9.39 1.62
C PHE A 174 22.09 -8.72 0.66
N GLU A 175 22.65 -7.55 1.03
CA GLU A 175 23.70 -6.92 0.25
C GLU A 175 24.90 -7.88 0.13
N ASN A 176 25.39 -8.43 1.26
CA ASN A 176 26.47 -9.44 1.39
C ASN A 176 26.23 -10.68 0.54
N TRP A 177 25.02 -11.22 0.58
CA TRP A 177 24.67 -12.38 -0.23
C TRP A 177 24.65 -12.08 -1.74
N LEU A 178 24.17 -10.91 -2.15
CA LEU A 178 24.04 -10.54 -3.57
C LEU A 178 25.26 -9.83 -4.16
N GLN A 179 26.28 -9.58 -3.34
CA GLN A 179 27.51 -8.87 -3.74
C GLN A 179 27.26 -7.49 -4.38
N LYS A 180 26.19 -6.81 -3.96
CA LYS A 180 25.80 -5.51 -4.51
C LYS A 180 25.04 -4.66 -3.49
N PRO A 181 25.15 -3.32 -3.55
CA PRO A 181 24.31 -2.44 -2.74
C PRO A 181 22.84 -2.59 -3.15
N LEU A 182 21.97 -2.61 -2.15
CA LEU A 182 20.53 -2.64 -2.30
C LEU A 182 19.94 -1.27 -1.96
N GLY A 183 18.68 -1.09 -2.34
CA GLY A 183 17.92 0.09 -1.96
C GLY A 183 17.79 0.18 -0.44
N THR A 184 17.93 1.40 0.06
CA THR A 184 17.52 1.73 1.43
C THR A 184 16.02 1.98 1.41
N PHE A 185 15.35 1.67 2.50
CA PHE A 185 13.90 1.81 2.62
C PHE A 185 13.55 2.41 3.98
N ASN A 186 12.31 2.81 4.13
CA ASN A 186 11.76 3.27 5.40
C ASN A 186 10.57 2.41 5.87
N PHE A 187 10.01 2.76 7.02
CA PHE A 187 8.88 2.02 7.56
C PHE A 187 7.65 2.10 6.64
N ALA A 188 7.36 3.27 6.05
CA ALA A 188 6.31 3.44 5.04
C ALA A 188 6.45 2.48 3.84
N ASP A 189 7.65 2.28 3.29
CA ASP A 189 7.88 1.35 2.17
C ASP A 189 7.59 -0.09 2.58
N PHE A 190 8.06 -0.51 3.76
CA PHE A 190 7.83 -1.84 4.30
C PHE A 190 6.33 -2.12 4.43
N ILE A 191 5.58 -1.22 5.05
CA ILE A 191 4.14 -1.42 5.28
C ILE A 191 3.31 -1.33 4.00
N ILE A 192 3.71 -0.53 3.00
CA ILE A 192 3.10 -0.55 1.66
C ILE A 192 3.28 -1.95 1.05
N PHE A 193 4.52 -2.43 1.01
CA PHE A 193 4.85 -3.72 0.40
C PHE A 193 4.10 -4.88 1.07
N THR A 194 4.14 -4.94 2.41
CA THR A 194 3.41 -5.95 3.19
C THR A 194 1.91 -5.87 2.94
N SER A 195 1.31 -4.67 2.91
CA SER A 195 -0.13 -4.51 2.70
C SER A 195 -0.55 -4.96 1.30
N VAL A 196 0.23 -4.62 0.27
CA VAL A 196 -0.04 -5.05 -1.10
C VAL A 196 -0.02 -6.58 -1.20
N ILE A 197 1.00 -7.24 -0.63
CA ILE A 197 1.09 -8.70 -0.61
C ILE A 197 -0.13 -9.32 0.10
N LEU A 198 -0.50 -8.81 1.27
CA LEU A 198 -1.63 -9.34 2.03
C LEU A 198 -2.98 -9.12 1.30
N ILE A 199 -3.15 -8.00 0.60
CA ILE A 199 -4.33 -7.74 -0.24
C ILE A 199 -4.39 -8.72 -1.41
N ILE A 200 -3.26 -9.00 -2.06
CA ILE A 200 -3.18 -9.97 -3.16
C ILE A 200 -3.53 -11.38 -2.65
N ILE A 201 -2.90 -11.83 -1.57
CA ILE A 201 -3.16 -13.14 -0.95
C ILE A 201 -4.65 -13.27 -0.61
N ARG A 202 -5.21 -12.27 0.08
CA ARG A 202 -6.65 -12.23 0.42
C ARG A 202 -7.53 -12.32 -0.83
N SER A 203 -7.17 -11.63 -1.90
CA SER A 203 -7.94 -11.62 -3.14
C SER A 203 -7.93 -12.97 -3.84
N ILE A 204 -6.77 -13.64 -3.86
CA ILE A 204 -6.62 -15.01 -4.38
C ILE A 204 -7.46 -16.00 -3.57
N PHE A 205 -7.36 -15.99 -2.23
CA PHE A 205 -8.17 -16.86 -1.37
C PHE A 205 -9.67 -16.62 -1.55
N SER A 206 -10.10 -15.35 -1.62
CA SER A 206 -11.50 -15.02 -1.86
C SER A 206 -12.01 -15.54 -3.20
N ALA A 207 -11.18 -15.51 -4.25
CA ALA A 207 -11.56 -16.05 -5.54
C ALA A 207 -11.74 -17.57 -5.50
N PHE A 208 -10.83 -18.30 -4.85
CA PHE A 208 -10.95 -19.75 -4.68
C PHE A 208 -12.20 -20.16 -3.89
N LEU A 209 -12.52 -19.46 -2.79
CA LEU A 209 -13.72 -19.73 -1.99
C LEU A 209 -15.02 -19.52 -2.79
N VAL A 210 -15.06 -18.49 -3.65
CA VAL A 210 -16.23 -18.23 -4.51
C VAL A 210 -16.41 -19.35 -5.54
N VAL A 211 -15.32 -19.85 -6.12
CA VAL A 211 -15.37 -20.97 -7.08
C VAL A 211 -15.87 -22.24 -6.39
N ASP A 212 -15.33 -22.58 -5.21
CA ASP A 212 -15.76 -23.77 -4.46
C ASP A 212 -17.26 -23.70 -4.09
N TRP A 213 -17.73 -22.54 -3.61
CA TRP A 213 -19.14 -22.35 -3.28
C TRP A 213 -20.06 -22.50 -4.49
N LYS A 214 -19.65 -21.98 -5.65
CA LYS A 214 -20.42 -22.13 -6.90
C LYS A 214 -20.51 -23.59 -7.32
N ASN A 215 -19.41 -24.33 -7.24
CA ASN A 215 -19.38 -25.75 -7.60
C ASN A 215 -20.26 -26.60 -6.68
N LYS A 216 -20.26 -26.34 -5.37
CA LYS A 216 -21.16 -26.99 -4.41
C LYS A 216 -22.64 -26.74 -4.74
N ARG A 217 -23.00 -25.50 -5.09
CA ARG A 217 -24.38 -25.18 -5.51
C ARG A 217 -24.80 -25.85 -6.81
N LEU A 218 -23.88 -26.05 -7.74
CA LEU A 218 -24.17 -26.75 -8.99
C LEU A 218 -24.42 -28.24 -8.78
N LYS A 219 -23.66 -28.89 -7.89
CA LYS A 219 -23.86 -30.31 -7.52
C LYS A 219 -25.20 -30.56 -6.85
N VAL A 220 -25.59 -29.72 -5.88
CA VAL A 220 -26.91 -29.84 -5.22
C VAL A 220 -28.05 -29.72 -6.23
N LYS A 221 -27.96 -28.76 -7.16
CA LYS A 221 -28.97 -28.59 -8.22
C LYS A 221 -29.02 -29.74 -9.23
N SER A 222 -27.92 -30.44 -9.47
CA SER A 222 -27.94 -31.64 -10.34
C SER A 222 -28.58 -32.82 -9.62
N GLU A 223 -28.31 -32.99 -8.33
CA GLU A 223 -28.89 -34.07 -7.50
C GLU A 223 -30.41 -33.89 -7.33
N GLU A 224 -30.89 -32.67 -7.05
CA GLU A 224 -32.33 -32.35 -6.99
C GLU A 224 -33.07 -32.68 -8.31
N LYS A 225 -32.42 -32.46 -9.46
CA LYS A 225 -33.02 -32.77 -10.76
C LYS A 225 -33.04 -34.26 -11.09
N GLU A 226 -32.18 -35.06 -10.48
CA GLU A 226 -32.18 -36.51 -10.63
C GLU A 226 -33.20 -37.17 -9.71
N SER A 227 -33.47 -36.62 -8.52
CA SER A 227 -34.50 -37.15 -7.61
C SER A 227 -35.94 -36.91 -8.08
N ASP A 228 -36.17 -35.89 -8.92
CA ASP A 228 -37.49 -35.54 -9.46
C ASP A 228 -37.87 -36.33 -10.73
N LYS A 229 -36.99 -37.22 -11.21
CA LYS A 229 -37.23 -38.07 -12.39
C LYS A 229 -37.55 -39.51 -12.01
#